data_AF-A0A9E5XN24-F1
#
_entry.id   AF-A0A9E5XN24-F1
#
_cell.length_a   1.000
_cell.length_b   1.000
_cell.length_c   1.000
_cell.angle_alpha   90.00
_cell.angle_beta   90.00
_cell.angle_gamma   90.00
#
_symmetry.space_group_name_H-M   'P 1'
#
loop_
_entity.id
_entity.type
_entity.pdbx_description
1 polymer ?
#
loop_
_entity_poly.entity_id
_entity_poly.type
_entity_poly.pdbx_seq_one_letter_code
_entity_poly.pdbx_strand_id
1 'polypeptide(L)'
;MDDLLVNGVSLVAVIMGLVEFSKKFGLKGRALIALSMGLGVVLGIAHHIAQNGMPQTFADWFNTVIFGISLGLAASGLYDFADKRWPKLEG
;
A
#
# COMPACT_ATOMS: atom_id res chain seq x y z
N MET A 1 -9.61 13.19 15.60
CA MET A 1 -10.06 12.27 14.53
C MET A 1 -9.37 12.58 13.19
N ASP A 2 -8.54 13.61 13.11
CA ASP A 2 -7.94 14.11 11.87
C ASP A 2 -6.60 13.45 11.47
N ASP A 3 -5.85 12.89 12.43
CA ASP A 3 -4.51 12.30 12.16
C ASP A 3 -4.54 11.03 11.29
N LEU A 4 -5.61 10.24 11.37
CA LEU A 4 -5.75 9.00 10.59
C LEU A 4 -5.91 9.25 9.09
N LEU A 5 -6.63 10.32 8.71
CA LEU A 5 -6.81 10.68 7.30
C LEU A 5 -5.54 11.30 6.73
N VAL A 6 -4.85 12.14 7.49
CA VAL A 6 -3.59 12.77 7.07
C VAL A 6 -2.50 11.72 6.86
N ASN A 7 -2.39 10.72 7.75
CA ASN A 7 -1.37 9.68 7.63
C ASN A 7 -1.75 8.56 6.64
N GLY A 8 -3.01 8.13 6.59
CA GLY A 8 -3.46 7.05 5.70
C GLY A 8 -3.44 7.43 4.22
N VAL A 9 -3.91 8.65 3.89
CA VAL A 9 -3.82 9.18 2.52
C VAL A 9 -2.36 9.37 2.10
N SER A 10 -1.50 9.81 3.04
CA SER A 10 -0.06 9.90 2.79
C SER A 10 0.56 8.53 2.51
N LEU A 11 0.16 7.47 3.21
CA LEU A 11 0.76 6.15 3.06
C LEU A 11 0.41 5.49 1.71
N VAL A 12 -0.85 5.62 1.25
CA VAL A 12 -1.23 5.15 -0.09
C VAL A 12 -0.49 5.93 -1.17
N ALA A 13 -0.33 7.25 -1.02
CA ALA A 13 0.46 8.05 -1.95
C ALA A 13 1.93 7.62 -1.98
N VAL A 14 2.53 7.29 -0.84
CA VAL A 14 3.89 6.73 -0.76
C VAL A 14 3.98 5.38 -1.48
N ILE A 15 3.02 4.47 -1.26
CA ILE A 15 2.98 3.18 -1.95
C ILE A 15 2.91 3.39 -3.47
N MET A 16 2.02 4.26 -3.94
CA MET A 16 1.88 4.59 -5.36
C MET A 16 3.17 5.18 -5.94
N GLY A 17 3.82 6.10 -5.21
CA GLY A 17 5.11 6.68 -5.61
C GLY A 17 6.22 5.64 -5.72
N LEU A 18 6.31 4.69 -4.78
CA LEU A 18 7.27 3.58 -4.84
C LEU A 18 7.00 2.62 -6.01
N VAL A 19 5.74 2.31 -6.27
CA VAL A 19 5.35 1.46 -7.40
C VAL A 19 5.69 2.15 -8.72
N GLU A 20 5.41 3.44 -8.85
CA GLU A 20 5.76 4.22 -10.03
C GLU A 20 7.27 4.33 -10.20
N PHE A 21 8.02 4.52 -9.10
CA PHE A 21 9.48 4.49 -9.12
C PHE A 21 10.02 3.12 -9.59
N SER A 22 9.37 2.03 -9.17
CA SER A 22 9.74 0.67 -9.57
C SER A 22 9.60 0.43 -11.09
N LYS A 23 8.72 1.16 -11.78
CA LYS A 23 8.64 1.13 -13.26
C LYS A 23 9.94 1.56 -13.93
N LYS A 24 10.71 2.47 -13.31
CA LYS A 24 12.02 2.91 -13.82
C LYS A 24 13.05 1.79 -13.87
N PHE A 25 12.85 0.72 -13.08
CA PHE A 25 13.69 -0.48 -13.08
C PHE A 25 13.20 -1.55 -14.07
N GLY A 26 12.19 -1.24 -14.90
CA GLY A 26 11.67 -2.15 -15.92
C GLY A 26 10.59 -3.12 -15.43
N LEU A 27 10.14 -3.01 -14.18
CA LEU A 27 8.98 -3.76 -13.68
C LEU A 27 7.72 -3.33 -14.42
N LYS A 28 6.89 -4.30 -14.83
CA LYS A 28 5.69 -4.07 -15.64
C LYS A 28 4.56 -5.05 -15.28
N GLY A 29 3.33 -4.65 -15.61
CA GLY A 29 2.15 -5.52 -15.52
C GLY A 29 1.90 -6.04 -14.10
N ARG A 30 1.64 -7.35 -13.98
CA ARG A 30 1.25 -8.00 -12.72
C ARG A 30 2.29 -7.86 -11.60
N ALA A 31 3.57 -7.67 -11.94
CA ALA A 31 4.63 -7.48 -10.95
C ALA A 31 4.41 -6.20 -10.13
N LEU A 32 3.90 -5.13 -10.74
CA LEU A 32 3.63 -3.85 -10.05
C LEU A 32 2.41 -3.94 -9.14
N ILE A 33 1.41 -4.74 -9.52
CA ILE A 33 0.24 -5.06 -8.66
C ILE A 33 0.67 -5.88 -7.44
N ALA A 34 1.54 -6.88 -7.63
CA ALA A 34 2.08 -7.65 -6.51
C ALA A 34 2.95 -6.77 -5.58
N LEU A 35 3.72 -5.85 -6.16
CA LEU A 35 4.56 -4.91 -5.42
C LEU A 35 3.71 -3.92 -4.61
N SER A 36 2.63 -3.38 -5.18
CA SER A 36 1.71 -2.49 -4.44
C SER A 36 1.00 -3.21 -3.29
N MET A 37 0.58 -4.46 -3.50
CA MET A 37 0.03 -5.30 -2.44
C MET A 37 1.05 -5.53 -1.32
N GLY A 38 2.26 -5.96 -1.68
CA GLY A 38 3.33 -6.23 -0.72
C GLY A 38 3.72 -4.99 0.09
N LEU A 39 3.88 -3.84 -0.59
CA LEU A 39 4.18 -2.57 0.09
C LEU A 39 3.04 -2.15 1.02
N GLY A 40 1.78 -2.28 0.62
CA GLY A 40 0.66 -1.93 1.49
C GLY A 40 0.55 -2.84 2.72
N VAL A 41 0.85 -4.13 2.58
CA VAL A 41 0.92 -5.05 3.74
C VAL A 41 2.04 -4.65 4.69
N VAL A 42 3.26 -4.50 4.17
CA VAL A 42 4.45 -4.22 4.99
C VAL A 42 4.33 -2.86 5.65
N LEU A 43 4.01 -1.81 4.88
CA LEU A 43 3.89 -0.46 5.40
C LEU A 43 2.65 -0.29 6.28
N GLY A 44 1.55 -0.98 5.97
CA GLY A 44 0.35 -0.96 6.80
C GLY A 44 0.58 -1.58 8.17
N ILE A 45 1.24 -2.75 8.23
CA ILE A 45 1.64 -3.38 9.50
C ILE A 45 2.60 -2.47 10.27
N ALA A 46 3.65 -1.98 9.62
CA ALA A 46 4.63 -1.10 10.26
C ALA A 46 3.97 0.18 10.80
N HIS A 47 3.06 0.78 10.04
CA HIS A 47 2.30 1.96 10.46
C HIS A 47 1.40 1.66 11.65
N HIS A 48 0.67 0.53 11.62
CA HIS A 48 -0.21 0.14 12.72
C HIS A 48 0.58 -0.08 14.03
N ILE A 49 1.76 -0.70 13.94
CA ILE A 49 2.66 -0.87 15.09
C ILE A 49 3.25 0.48 15.54
N ALA A 50 3.62 1.36 14.61
CA ALA A 50 4.17 2.68 14.95
C ALA A 50 3.14 3.56 15.71
N GLN A 51 1.86 3.43 15.38
CA GLN A 51 0.78 4.20 16.02
C GLN A 51 0.30 3.57 17.33
N ASN A 52 0.21 2.23 17.40
CA ASN A 52 -0.42 1.53 18.52
C ASN A 52 0.58 0.82 19.45
N GLY A 53 1.87 0.85 19.13
CA GLY A 53 2.90 0.09 19.84
C GLY A 53 2.98 -1.38 19.43
N MET A 54 3.88 -2.12 20.07
CA MET A 54 4.11 -3.54 19.77
C MET A 54 2.90 -4.39 20.21
N PRO A 55 2.28 -5.18 19.32
CA PRO A 55 1.14 -6.04 19.66
C PRO A 55 1.50 -7.03 20.77
N GLN A 56 0.64 -7.14 21.79
CA GLN A 56 0.89 -7.99 22.97
C GLN A 56 0.04 -9.27 22.95
N THR A 57 -1.14 -9.22 22.34
CA THR A 57 -2.06 -10.35 22.27
C THR A 57 -2.24 -10.86 20.84
N PHE A 58 -2.77 -12.08 20.70
CA PHE A 58 -3.14 -12.62 19.38
C PHE A 58 -4.17 -11.73 18.66
N ALA A 59 -5.13 -11.15 19.40
CA ALA A 59 -6.12 -10.25 18.83
C ALA A 59 -5.47 -8.99 18.23
N ASP A 60 -4.45 -8.43 18.90
CA ASP A 60 -3.71 -7.26 18.41
C ASP A 60 -2.94 -7.59 17.13
N TRP A 61 -2.30 -8.77 17.10
CA TRP A 61 -1.60 -9.26 15.91
C TRP A 61 -2.56 -9.49 14.75
N PHE A 62 -3.71 -10.11 15.00
CA PHE A 62 -4.73 -10.32 13.99
C PHE A 62 -5.21 -9.00 13.42
N ASN A 63 -5.57 -8.02 14.26
CA ASN A 63 -6.00 -6.70 13.82
C ASN A 63 -4.91 -5.97 13.01
N THR A 64 -3.66 -6.06 13.44
CA THR A 64 -2.50 -5.48 12.75
C THR A 64 -2.31 -6.07 11.35
N VAL A 65 -2.39 -7.39 11.23
CA VAL A 65 -2.26 -8.10 9.95
C VAL A 65 -3.44 -7.76 9.03
N ILE A 66 -4.67 -7.76 9.55
CA ILE A 66 -5.86 -7.39 8.78
C ILE A 66 -5.74 -5.94 8.28
N PHE A 67 -5.28 -5.01 9.11
CA PHE A 67 -5.06 -3.62 8.70
C PHE A 67 -4.05 -3.54 7.53
N GLY A 68 -2.91 -4.23 7.62
CA GLY A 68 -1.94 -4.30 6.54
C GLY A 68 -2.51 -4.88 5.25
N ILE A 69 -3.23 -6.00 5.34
CA ILE A 69 -3.88 -6.63 4.18
C ILE A 69 -4.92 -5.70 3.56
N SER A 70 -5.75 -5.04 4.36
CA SER A 70 -6.74 -4.07 3.88
C SER A 70 -6.06 -2.92 3.11
N LEU A 71 -4.95 -2.40 3.63
CA LEU A 71 -4.19 -1.34 2.95
C LEU A 71 -3.54 -1.85 1.66
N GLY A 72 -2.96 -3.05 1.66
CA GLY A 72 -2.41 -3.70 0.46
C GLY A 72 -3.46 -3.91 -0.62
N LEU A 73 -4.65 -4.39 -0.26
CA LEU A 73 -5.77 -4.56 -1.20
C LEU A 73 -6.24 -3.21 -1.76
N ALA A 74 -6.36 -2.19 -0.91
CA ALA A 74 -6.72 -0.84 -1.35
C ALA A 74 -5.68 -0.25 -2.31
N ALA A 75 -4.40 -0.34 -1.96
CA ALA A 75 -3.30 0.18 -2.79
C ALA A 75 -3.18 -0.58 -4.12
N SER A 76 -3.32 -1.91 -4.11
CA SER A 76 -3.25 -2.72 -5.32
C SER A 76 -4.44 -2.51 -6.25
N GLY A 77 -5.65 -2.37 -5.70
CA GLY A 77 -6.83 -2.00 -6.48
C GLY A 77 -6.73 -0.59 -7.07
N LEU A 78 -6.24 0.38 -6.29
CA LEU A 78 -6.02 1.74 -6.78
C LEU A 78 -4.96 1.78 -7.90
N TYR A 79 -3.86 1.02 -7.72
CA TYR A 79 -2.83 0.88 -8.74
C TYR A 79 -3.36 0.25 -10.03
N ASP A 80 -4.08 -0.89 -9.94
CA ASP A 80 -4.67 -1.56 -11.11
C ASP A 80 -5.69 -0.66 -11.83
N PHE A 81 -6.50 0.08 -11.08
CA PHE A 81 -7.43 1.06 -11.65
C PHE A 81 -6.70 2.21 -12.38
N ALA A 82 -5.67 2.78 -11.75
CA ALA A 82 -4.90 3.88 -12.32
C ALA A 82 -4.14 3.43 -13.59
N ASP A 83 -3.47 2.27 -13.54
CA ASP A 83 -2.68 1.73 -14.66
C ASP A 83 -3.56 1.38 -15.88
N LYS A 84 -4.78 0.87 -15.65
CA LYS A 84 -5.75 0.60 -16.72
C LYS A 84 -6.28 1.86 -17.39
N ARG A 85 -6.37 2.97 -16.66
CA ARG A 85 -7.03 4.20 -17.12
C ARG A 85 -6.07 5.28 -17.58
N TRP A 86 -4.79 5.16 -17.26
CA TRP A 86 -3.76 6.08 -17.74
C TRP A 86 -3.56 5.89 -19.26
N PRO A 87 -3.66 6.95 -20.08
CA PRO A 87 -3.34 6.86 -21.50
C PRO A 87 -1.87 6.48 -21.62
N LYS A 88 -1.62 5.27 -22.12
CA LYS A 88 -0.28 4.86 -22.55
C LYS A 88 0.04 5.79 -23.71
N LEU A 89 0.92 6.76 -23.48
CA LEU A 89 1.48 7.56 -24.56
C LEU A 89 2.27 6.57 -25.40
N GLU A 90 1.63 6.04 -26.44
CA GLU A 90 2.28 5.30 -27.50
C GLU A 90 3.23 6.30 -28.16
N GLY A 91 4.53 6.09 -27.92
CA GLY A 91 5.60 6.71 -28.69
C GLY A 91 5.82 5.91 -29.97
#